data_AF-A0AAW2UJ07-F1
#
_entry.id   AF-A0AAW2UJ07-F1
#
_cell.length_a   1.000
_cell.length_b   1.000
_cell.length_c   1.000
_cell.angle_alpha   90.00
_cell.angle_beta   90.00
_cell.angle_gamma   90.00
#
_symmetry.space_group_name_H-M   'P 1'
#
loop_
_entity.id
_entity.type
_entity.pdbx_description
1 polymer ?
#
loop_
_entity_poly.entity_id
_entity_poly.type
_entity_poly.pdbx_seq_one_letter_code
_entity_poly.pdbx_strand_id
1 'polypeptide(L)' 'MAYRTTVRTPTQSTPYALVYGVEAVLPLEQQIPSLRIAIQEGHTEEENARIRLKELEALDEKRLEAQQKARVLSSSIV' A
#
# COMPACT_ATOMS: atom_id res chain seq x y z
N MET A 1 2.07 16.40 2.34
CA MET A 1 1.82 15.03 2.82
C MET A 1 2.27 14.79 4.25
N ALA A 2 3.47 15.25 4.65
CA ALA A 2 4.00 15.05 6.00
C ALA A 2 3.01 15.35 7.14
N TYR A 3 2.23 16.44 7.05
CA TYR A 3 1.28 16.74 8.14
C TYR A 3 0.26 15.61 8.42
N ARG A 4 -0.19 14.90 7.39
CA ARG A 4 -1.22 13.86 7.53
C ARG A 4 -0.65 12.51 7.99
N THR A 5 0.62 12.25 7.70
CA THR A 5 1.28 10.97 7.97
C THR A 5 2.28 11.03 9.12
N THR A 6 2.58 12.21 9.66
CA THR A 6 3.41 12.35 10.87
C THR A 6 2.56 12.18 12.13
N VAL A 7 3.07 11.38 13.07
CA VAL A 7 2.50 11.15 14.39
C VAL A 7 2.38 12.46 15.16
N ARG A 8 1.23 12.66 15.82
CA ARG A 8 0.98 13.85 16.65
C ARG A 8 1.17 13.51 18.12
N THR A 9 1.92 14.34 18.84
CA THR A 9 2.20 14.17 20.28
C THR A 9 0.93 14.00 21.13
N PRO A 10 -0.18 14.74 20.91
CA PRO A 10 -1.37 14.62 21.75
C PRO A 10 -2.14 13.31 21.57
N THR A 11 -2.19 12.78 20.34
CA THR A 11 -2.98 11.58 20.02
C THR A 11 -2.13 10.33 19.84
N GLN A 12 -0.79 10.49 19.83
CA GLN A 12 0.20 9.48 19.47
C GLN A 12 -0.15 8.71 18.17
N SER A 13 -0.90 9.36 17.28
CA SER A 13 -1.41 8.77 16.05
C SER A 13 -1.30 9.77 14.90
N THR A 14 -1.29 9.26 13.67
CA THR A 14 -1.29 10.11 12.48
C THR A 14 -2.70 10.63 12.22
N PRO A 15 -2.88 11.89 11.77
CA PRO A 15 -4.20 12.38 11.40
C PRO A 15 -4.91 11.52 10.35
N TYR A 16 -4.15 10.84 9.49
CA TYR A 16 -4.70 9.89 8.52
C TYR A 16 -5.31 8.65 9.19
N ALA A 17 -4.60 8.03 10.13
CA ALA A 17 -5.10 6.86 10.86
C ALA A 17 -6.38 7.15 11.66
N LEU A 18 -6.53 8.37 12.18
CA LEU A 18 -7.76 8.78 12.87
C LEU A 18 -8.97 8.92 11.93
N VAL A 19 -8.75 9.28 10.66
CA VAL A 19 -9.83 9.47 9.68
C VAL A 19 -10.23 8.16 9.02
N TYR A 20 -9.24 7.33 8.66
CA TYR A 20 -9.47 6.12 7.86
C TYR A 20 -9.32 4.82 8.65
N GLY A 21 -8.92 4.89 9.93
CA GLY A 21 -8.75 3.73 10.80
C GLY A 21 -7.52 2.87 10.50
N VAL A 22 -6.66 3.27 9.55
CA VAL A 22 -5.46 2.54 9.15
C VAL A 22 -4.29 3.50 8.95
N GLU A 23 -3.06 3.06 9.22
CA GLU A 23 -1.89 3.87 8.93
C GLU A 23 -1.73 4.10 7.42
N ALA A 24 -1.29 5.32 7.07
CA ALA A 24 -0.99 5.65 5.68
C ALA A 24 0.30 4.93 5.27
N VAL A 25 0.22 3.99 4.33
CA VAL A 25 1.39 3.45 3.65
C VAL A 25 1.91 4.51 2.70
N LEU A 26 3.12 5.02 2.95
CA LEU A 26 3.73 6.00 2.06
C LEU A 26 4.16 5.29 0.76
N PRO A 27 4.02 5.93 -0.42
CA PRO A 27 4.60 5.39 -1.66
C PRO A 27 6.13 5.20 -1.61
N LEU A 28 6.81 5.80 -0.64
CA LEU A 28 8.23 5.55 -0.36
C LEU A 28 8.47 4.25 0.44
N GLU A 29 7.51 3.84 1.27
CA GLU A 29 7.54 2.58 2.02
C GLU A 29 7.08 1.42 1.15
N GLN A 30 6.12 1.67 0.26
CA GLN A 30 5.74 0.79 -0.83
C GLN A 30 6.69 1.04 -2.01
N GLN A 31 7.97 0.70 -1.82
CA GLN A 31 9.01 0.83 -2.84
C GLN A 31 8.68 -0.07 -4.04
N ILE A 32 7.81 0.40 -4.93
CA ILE A 32 7.92 0.03 -6.33
C ILE A 32 9.27 0.61 -6.75
N PRO A 33 10.27 -0.20 -7.10
CA PRO A 33 11.60 0.31 -7.39
C PRO A 33 11.45 1.26 -8.56
N SER A 34 11.57 2.56 -8.30
CA SER A 34 11.53 3.59 -9.34
C SER A 34 12.71 3.35 -10.29
N LEU A 35 12.63 3.88 -11.52
CA LEU A 35 13.74 3.78 -12.49
C LEU A 35 15.10 4.21 -11.90
N ARG A 36 15.11 5.12 -10.92
CA ARG A 36 16.33 5.53 -10.19
C ARG A 36 16.85 4.46 -9.22
N ILE A 37 15.97 3.77 -8.49
CA ILE A 37 16.34 2.71 -7.54
C ILE A 37 16.80 1.46 -8.30
N ALA A 38 16.09 1.11 -9.37
CA ALA A 38 16.48 0.10 -10.35
C ALA A 38 17.93 0.25 -10.82
N ILE A 39 18.31 1.47 -11.24
CA ILE A 39 19.67 1.80 -11.70
C ILE A 39 20.67 1.72 -10.53
N GLN A 40 20.28 2.15 -9.32
CA GLN A 40 21.13 2.13 -8.12
C GLN A 40 21.43 0.71 -7.62
N GLU A 41 20.45 -0.20 -7.73
CA GLU A 41 20.54 -1.60 -7.31
C GLU A 41 21.09 -2.51 -8.41
N GLY A 42 21.30 -1.99 -9.62
CA GLY A 42 21.87 -2.74 -10.75
C GLY A 42 20.89 -3.71 -11.41
N HIS A 43 19.59 -3.59 -11.13
CA HIS A 43 18.56 -4.39 -11.78
C HIS A 43 18.31 -3.88 -13.21
N THR A 44 18.24 -4.80 -14.18
CA THR A 44 17.84 -4.45 -15.56
C THR A 44 16.38 -3.99 -15.59
N GLU A 45 16.00 -3.24 -16.62
CA GLU A 45 14.63 -2.75 -16.77
C GLU A 45 13.61 -3.92 -16.80
N GLU A 46 13.98 -5.05 -17.40
CA GLU A 46 13.19 -6.28 -17.45
C GLU A 46 13.00 -6.94 -16.08
N GLU A 47 14.07 -7.00 -15.27
CA GLU A 47 13.99 -7.56 -13.91
C GLU A 47 13.11 -6.68 -13.02
N ASN A 48 13.25 -5.35 -13.14
CA ASN A 48 12.37 -4.41 -12.44
C ASN A 48 10.91 -4.56 -12.89
N ALA A 49 10.65 -4.70 -14.19
CA ALA A 49 9.31 -4.93 -14.70
C ALA A 49 8.70 -6.21 -14.13
N ARG A 50 9.48 -7.30 -14.04
CA ARG A 50 9.07 -8.56 -13.41
C ARG A 50 8.74 -8.40 -11.93
N ILE A 51 9.60 -7.72 -11.16
CA ILE A 51 9.37 -7.49 -9.72
C ILE A 51 8.07 -6.71 -9.52
N ARG A 52 7.88 -5.62 -10.27
CA ARG A 52 6.65 -4.80 -10.19
C ARG A 52 5.40 -5.58 -10.58
N LEU A 53 5.48 -6.43 -11.60
CA LEU A 53 4.35 -7.26 -12.01
C LEU A 53 3.93 -8.21 -10.88
N LYS A 54 4.90 -8.86 -10.25
CA LYS A 54 4.66 -9.77 -9.11
C LYS A 54 4.05 -9.05 -7.91
N GLU A 55 4.52 -7.85 -7.60
CA GLU A 55 3.94 -7.02 -6.53
C GLU A 55 2.51 -6.60 -6.83
N LEU A 56 2.20 -6.23 -8.09
CA LEU A 56 0.86 -5.89 -8.53
C LEU A 56 -0.10 -7.08 -8.42
N GLU A 57 0.34 -8.27 -8.85
CA GLU A 57 -0.45 -9.51 -8.71
C GLU A 57 -0.80 -9.79 -7.24
N ALA A 58 0.17 -9.69 -6.33
CA ALA A 58 -0.07 -9.86 -4.90
C ALA A 58 -1.02 -8.80 -4.31
N LEU A 59 -0.98 -7.58 -4.83
CA LEU A 59 -1.91 -6.50 -4.46
C LEU A 59 -3.33 -6.79 -4.96
N ASP A 60 -3.47 -7.26 -6.19
CA ASP A 60 -4.77 -7.60 -6.77
C ASP A 60 -5.41 -8.80 -6.07
N GLU A 61 -4.62 -9.79 -5.64
CA GLU A 61 -5.09 -10.90 -4.81
C GLU A 61 -5.65 -10.38 -3.47
N LYS A 62 -4.90 -9.52 -2.76
CA LYS A 62 -5.38 -8.89 -1.51
C LYS A 62 -6.65 -8.05 -1.72
N ARG A 63 -6.75 -7.34 -2.84
CA ARG A 63 -7.96 -6.57 -3.21
C ARG A 63 -9.14 -7.49 -3.46
N LEU A 64 -8.93 -8.62 -4.14
CA LEU A 64 -9.97 -9.61 -4.38
C LEU A 64 -10.46 -10.22 -3.07
N GLU A 65 -9.56 -10.60 -2.16
CA GLU A 65 -9.93 -11.08 -0.83
C GLU A 65 -10.73 -10.04 -0.03
N ALA A 66 -10.31 -8.78 -0.06
CA ALA A 66 -11.02 -7.70 0.61
C ALA A 66 -12.42 -7.50 0.01
N GLN A 67 -12.56 -7.57 -1.31
CA GLN A 67 -13.86 -7.52 -1.99
C GLN A 67 -14.74 -8.71 -1.65
N GLN A 68 -14.19 -9.92 -1.57
CA GLN A 68 -14.93 -11.11 -1.14
C GLN A 68 -15.41 -10.97 0.31
N LYS A 69 -14.53 -10.55 1.23
CA LYS A 69 -14.88 -10.27 2.62
C LYS A 69 -15.99 -9.22 2.72
N ALA A 70 -15.88 -8.13 1.97
CA ALA A 70 -16.91 -7.08 1.91
C ALA A 70 -18.25 -7.62 1.37
N ARG A 71 -18.22 -8.47 0.32
CA ARG A 71 -19.42 -9.08 -0.26
C ARG A 71 -20.12 -10.02 0.71
N VAL A 72 -19.38 -10.89 1.41
CA VAL A 72 -19.93 -11.80 2.42
C VAL A 72 -20.54 -11.02 3.58
N LEU A 73 -19.88 -9.94 4.02
CA LEU A 73 -20.42 -9.06 5.05
C LEU A 73 -21.75 -8.41 4.60
N SER A 74 -21.84 -7.98 3.33
CA SER A 74 -23.07 -7.40 2.79
C SER A 74 -24.21 -8.40 2.57
N SER A 75 -23.92 -9.68 2.31
CA SER A 75 -24.96 -10.71 2.11
C SER A 75 -25.44 -11.36 3.41
N SER A 76 -24.75 -11.14 4.53
CA SER A 76 -25.18 -11.61 5.87
C SER A 76 -26.08 -10.60 6.59
N ILE A 77 -26.30 -9.42 6.02
CA ILE A 77 -27.13 -8.33 6.57
C ILE A 77 -28.52 -8.29 5.90
N VAL A 78 -28.81 -9.21 4.98
CA VAL A 78 -30.16 -9.50 4.45
C VAL A 78 -30.56 -10.91 4.86
#